data_AF-A0A2N3BJF6-F1
#
_entry.id   AF-A0A2N3BJF6-F1
#
_cell.length_a   1.000
_cell.length_b   1.000
_cell.length_c   1.000
_cell.angle_alpha   90.00
_cell.angle_beta   90.00
_cell.angle_gamma   90.00
#
_symmetry.space_group_name_H-M   'P 1'
#
loop_
_entity.id
_entity.type
_entity.pdbx_description
1 polymer ?
#
loop_
_entity_poly.entity_id
_entity_poly.type
_entity_poly.pdbx_seq_one_letter_code
_entity_poly.pdbx_strand_id
1 'polypeptide(L)'
;MRVTNSAVLFIAVLGLSACGEIGPDKSIDRGVDSKHLSQLQAGIWIDPEGCDHWIIDDGVEGYLSGRLDDYGKPICSGAGAPNTAVGPFKSGSPISDPL
;
A
#
# COMPACT_ATOMS: atom_id res chain seq x y z
N MET A 1 -8.15 18.58 -30.03
CA MET A 1 -7.72 17.20 -30.29
C MET A 1 -8.94 16.36 -30.60
N ARG A 2 -9.05 15.74 -31.78
CA ARG A 2 -10.14 14.80 -32.09
C ARG A 2 -9.65 13.40 -31.71
N VAL A 3 -10.14 12.88 -30.58
CA VAL A 3 -9.88 11.50 -30.18
C VAL A 3 -10.67 10.61 -31.15
N THR A 4 -9.97 9.75 -31.89
CA THR A 4 -10.59 8.82 -32.84
C THR A 4 -11.24 7.66 -32.07
N ASN A 5 -12.37 7.15 -32.55
CA ASN A 5 -13.09 6.04 -31.89
C ASN A 5 -12.20 4.80 -31.66
N SER A 6 -11.21 4.57 -32.51
CA SER A 6 -10.22 3.50 -32.35
C SER A 6 -9.31 3.68 -31.13
N ALA A 7 -8.97 4.92 -30.77
CA ALA A 7 -8.16 5.21 -29.58
C ALA A 7 -8.95 4.95 -28.29
N VAL A 8 -10.26 5.25 -28.29
CA VAL A 8 -11.17 4.94 -27.16
C VAL A 8 -11.30 3.43 -26.99
N LEU A 9 -11.43 2.68 -28.10
CA LEU A 9 -11.54 1.22 -28.05
C LEU A 9 -10.27 0.54 -27.53
N PHE A 10 -9.09 1.04 -27.92
CA PHE A 10 -7.81 0.51 -27.42
C PHE A 10 -7.64 0.72 -25.90
N ILE A 11 -7.99 1.89 -25.39
CA ILE A 11 -7.96 2.18 -23.95
C ILE A 11 -8.95 1.28 -23.19
N ALA A 12 -10.15 1.07 -23.74
CA ALA A 12 -11.16 0.21 -23.12
C ALA A 12 -10.72 -1.27 -23.04
N VAL A 13 -10.06 -1.79 -24.09
CA VAL A 13 -9.56 -3.18 -24.11
C VAL A 13 -8.39 -3.36 -23.13
N LEU A 14 -7.47 -2.38 -23.05
CA LEU A 14 -6.36 -2.42 -22.08
C LEU A 14 -6.84 -2.31 -20.63
N GLY A 15 -7.94 -1.59 -20.36
CA GLY A 15 -8.54 -1.52 -19.03
C GLY A 15 -9.15 -2.84 -18.55
N LEU A 16 -9.61 -3.70 -19.46
CA LEU A 16 -10.26 -4.97 -19.10
C LEU A 16 -9.27 -6.06 -18.63
N SER A 17 -7.98 -5.99 -18.98
CA SER A 17 -6.99 -7.01 -18.61
C SER A 17 -6.51 -6.94 -17.15
N ALA A 18 -6.95 -5.94 -16.38
CA ALA A 18 -6.59 -5.79 -14.97
C ALA A 18 -7.36 -6.72 -14.02
N CYS A 19 -8.41 -7.41 -14.48
CA CYS A 19 -9.27 -8.28 -13.65
C CYS A 19 -8.80 -9.74 -13.55
N GLY A 20 -7.50 -10.01 -13.67
CA GLY A 20 -6.96 -11.38 -13.54
C GLY A 20 -7.13 -11.93 -12.12
N GLU A 21 -7.26 -13.26 -11.98
CA GLU A 21 -7.36 -13.89 -10.66
C GLU A 21 -6.06 -13.70 -9.87
N ILE A 22 -6.15 -12.95 -8.77
CA ILE A 22 -5.03 -12.80 -7.82
C ILE A 22 -5.03 -14.00 -6.89
N GLY A 23 -3.97 -14.80 -6.93
CA GLY A 23 -3.81 -15.97 -6.09
C GLY A 23 -3.91 -15.70 -4.57
N PRO A 24 -4.04 -16.77 -3.77
CA PRO A 24 -4.21 -16.66 -2.32
C PRO A 24 -2.96 -16.11 -1.61
N ASP A 25 -1.79 -16.21 -2.25
CA ASP A 25 -0.55 -15.66 -1.72
C ASP A 25 -0.52 -14.13 -1.85
N LYS A 26 -0.56 -13.47 -0.70
CA LYS A 26 -0.48 -12.01 -0.51
C LYS A 26 0.87 -11.57 0.07
N SER A 27 1.87 -12.45 0.08
CA SER A 27 3.24 -12.13 0.50
C SER A 27 4.08 -11.49 -0.60
N ILE A 28 3.55 -11.47 -1.83
CA ILE A 28 4.22 -10.98 -3.02
C ILE A 28 3.41 -9.83 -3.61
N ASP A 29 4.08 -8.70 -3.75
CA ASP A 29 3.63 -7.59 -4.57
C ASP A 29 3.81 -7.92 -6.07
N ARG A 30 2.84 -7.50 -6.89
CA ARG A 30 2.76 -7.84 -8.31
C ARG A 30 2.56 -6.59 -9.13
N GLY A 31 3.20 -6.53 -10.30
CA GLY A 31 3.09 -5.42 -11.23
C GLY A 31 4.44 -4.77 -11.49
N VAL A 32 4.48 -3.44 -11.51
CA VAL A 32 5.74 -2.70 -11.55
C VAL A 32 6.39 -2.81 -10.17
N ASP A 33 7.71 -3.02 -10.11
CA ASP A 33 8.44 -3.16 -8.84
C ASP A 33 8.08 -4.42 -8.00
N SER A 34 7.66 -5.50 -8.67
CA SER A 34 7.28 -6.77 -8.05
C SER A 34 8.37 -7.37 -7.14
N LYS A 35 8.08 -7.53 -5.85
CA LYS A 35 8.96 -8.20 -4.88
C LYS A 35 8.17 -8.81 -3.72
N HIS A 36 8.86 -9.53 -2.85
CA HIS A 36 8.26 -10.09 -1.65
C HIS A 36 8.18 -9.01 -0.55
N LEU A 37 7.07 -8.94 0.18
CA LEU A 37 6.83 -7.90 1.20
C LEU A 37 7.87 -7.89 2.33
N SER A 38 8.57 -9.01 2.55
CA SER A 38 9.69 -9.08 3.51
C SER A 38 10.91 -8.25 3.11
N GLN A 39 10.95 -7.70 1.90
CA GLN A 39 12.00 -6.78 1.46
C GLN A 39 11.67 -5.31 1.81
N LEU A 40 10.45 -5.05 2.27
CA LEU A 40 9.96 -3.73 2.64
C LEU A 40 10.08 -3.52 4.15
N GLN A 41 10.05 -2.26 4.57
CA GLN A 41 10.16 -1.88 5.97
C GLN A 41 8.88 -1.18 6.42
N ALA A 42 8.22 -1.77 7.42
CA ALA A 42 7.05 -1.14 8.03
C ALA A 42 7.45 0.04 8.92
N GLY A 43 6.66 1.10 8.86
CA GLY A 43 6.57 2.13 9.90
C GLY A 43 5.33 1.95 10.77
N ILE A 44 5.02 2.98 11.55
CA ILE A 44 3.83 3.05 12.40
C ILE A 44 2.96 4.21 11.93
N TRP A 45 1.73 3.92 11.52
CA TRP A 45 0.67 4.91 11.38
C TRP A 45 -0.13 4.99 12.67
N ILE A 46 -0.40 6.20 13.12
CA ILE A 46 -1.19 6.47 14.33
C ILE A 46 -2.58 6.92 13.86
N ASP A 47 -3.60 6.13 14.18
CA ASP A 47 -5.00 6.44 13.84
C ASP A 47 -5.54 7.65 14.64
N PRO A 48 -6.74 8.16 14.32
CA PRO A 48 -7.34 9.29 15.05
C PRO A 48 -7.52 9.04 16.55
N GLU A 49 -7.67 7.78 16.96
CA GLU A 49 -7.79 7.35 18.35
C GLU A 49 -6.43 7.26 19.07
N GLY A 50 -5.32 7.41 18.34
CA GLY A 50 -3.96 7.38 18.88
C GLY A 50 -3.34 5.98 18.89
N CYS A 51 -3.94 5.01 18.21
CA CYS A 51 -3.49 3.62 18.20
C CYS A 51 -2.68 3.28 16.94
N ASP A 52 -1.77 2.34 17.12
CA ASP A 52 -0.73 1.99 16.17
C ASP A 52 -1.24 1.01 15.11
N HIS A 53 -0.85 1.26 13.87
CA HIS A 53 -0.98 0.34 12.76
C HIS A 53 0.38 0.19 12.09
N TRP A 54 0.75 -1.04 11.73
CA TRP A 54 1.84 -1.24 10.79
C TRP A 54 1.43 -0.69 9.44
N ILE A 55 2.29 0.13 8.85
CA ILE A 55 2.07 0.69 7.51
C ILE A 55 3.31 0.48 6.65
N ILE A 56 3.10 0.06 5.42
CA ILE A 56 4.07 0.08 4.34
C ILE A 56 3.43 0.84 3.19
N ASP A 57 4.23 1.70 2.58
CA ASP A 57 3.90 2.45 1.38
C ASP A 57 4.99 2.14 0.35
N ASP A 58 4.66 1.28 -0.62
CA ASP A 58 5.57 0.85 -1.70
C ASP A 58 5.39 1.71 -2.96
N GLY A 59 4.96 2.98 -2.79
CA GLY A 59 4.64 3.89 -3.87
C GLY A 59 3.14 4.11 -3.99
N VAL A 60 2.49 3.53 -5.01
CA VAL A 60 1.02 3.66 -5.15
C VAL A 60 0.29 2.59 -4.34
N GLU A 61 0.97 1.48 -4.05
CA GLU A 61 0.48 0.38 -3.24
C GLU A 61 0.78 0.56 -1.75
N GLY A 62 -0.24 0.41 -0.90
CA GLY A 62 -0.12 0.47 0.55
C GLY A 62 -0.56 -0.82 1.24
N TYR A 63 0.14 -1.18 2.31
CA TYR A 63 -0.18 -2.31 3.19
C TYR A 63 -0.39 -1.82 4.61
N LEU A 64 -1.45 -2.27 5.26
CA LEU A 64 -1.80 -1.84 6.60
C LEU A 64 -2.33 -3.00 7.44
N SER A 65 -1.89 -3.06 8.69
CA SER A 65 -2.46 -3.97 9.68
C SER A 65 -2.44 -3.32 11.07
N GLY A 66 -3.47 -3.58 11.87
CA GLY A 66 -3.51 -3.12 13.25
C GLY A 66 -2.37 -3.74 14.06
N ARG A 67 -1.68 -2.93 14.86
CA ARG A 67 -0.65 -3.42 15.77
C ARG A 67 -1.33 -3.81 17.08
N LEU A 68 -1.43 -5.12 17.31
CA LEU A 68 -2.12 -5.68 18.47
C LEU A 68 -1.11 -6.23 19.48
N ASP A 69 -1.51 -6.24 20.75
CA ASP A 69 -0.81 -7.00 21.78
C ASP A 69 -1.15 -8.51 21.69
N ASP A 70 -0.53 -9.30 22.56
CA ASP A 70 -0.71 -10.75 22.60
C ASP A 70 -2.16 -11.19 22.92
N TYR A 71 -3.01 -10.26 23.37
CA TYR A 71 -4.43 -10.48 23.68
C TYR A 71 -5.36 -9.95 22.59
N GLY A 72 -4.81 -9.43 21.49
CA GLY A 72 -5.58 -8.86 20.39
C GLY A 72 -6.09 -7.44 20.66
N LYS A 73 -5.61 -6.77 21.71
CA LYS A 73 -5.98 -5.38 21.99
C LYS A 73 -5.10 -4.42 21.17
N PRO A 74 -5.65 -3.32 20.62
CA PRO A 74 -4.84 -2.30 19.97
C PRO A 74 -3.77 -1.74 20.90
N ILE A 75 -2.55 -1.65 20.36
CA ILE A 75 -1.42 -0.95 20.96
C ILE A 75 -1.54 0.52 20.60
N CYS A 76 -1.40 1.42 21.57
CA CYS A 76 -1.43 2.87 21.36
C CYS A 76 -0.18 3.45 22.01
N SER A 77 0.95 3.40 21.29
CA SER A 77 2.28 3.55 21.87
C SER A 77 2.74 4.99 22.06
N GLY A 78 2.08 5.94 21.39
CA GLY A 78 2.51 7.34 21.37
C GLY A 78 3.75 7.58 20.51
N ALA A 79 4.01 6.71 19.51
CA ALA A 79 5.14 6.86 18.59
C ALA A 79 5.09 8.15 17.75
N GLY A 80 3.93 8.81 17.63
CA GLY A 80 3.72 10.04 16.89
C GLY A 80 2.39 10.71 17.24
N ALA A 81 2.08 11.81 16.56
CA ALA A 81 0.79 12.48 16.69
C ALA A 81 -0.32 11.71 15.94
N PRO A 82 -1.60 11.81 16.35
CA PRO A 82 -2.70 11.23 15.60
C PRO A 82 -2.69 11.69 14.13
N ASN A 83 -3.06 10.79 13.23
CA ASN A 83 -3.04 10.98 11.77
C ASN A 83 -1.65 11.18 11.17
N THR A 84 -0.59 10.65 11.79
CA THR A 84 0.76 10.70 11.23
C THR A 84 1.36 9.30 11.09
N ALA A 85 2.27 9.14 10.13
CA ALA A 85 3.09 7.95 9.98
C ALA A 85 4.55 8.26 10.34
N VAL A 86 5.17 7.37 11.10
CA VAL A 86 6.56 7.49 11.55
C VAL A 86 7.39 6.28 11.15
N GLY A 87 8.69 6.47 10.99
CA GLY A 87 9.62 5.43 10.53
C GLY A 87 9.76 5.38 9.01
N PRO A 88 10.49 4.39 8.47
CA PRO A 88 10.86 4.32 7.06
C PRO A 88 9.76 3.63 6.20
N PHE A 89 8.49 3.99 6.40
CA PHE A 89 7.35 3.32 5.77
C PHE A 89 7.32 3.43 4.24
N LYS A 90 7.97 4.46 3.65
CA LYS A 90 8.15 4.65 2.20
C LYS A 90 9.42 4.01 1.62
N SER A 91 10.17 3.25 2.40
CA SER A 91 11.44 2.68 1.95
C SER A 91 11.25 1.37 1.19
N GLY A 92 12.05 1.18 0.14
CA GLY A 92 12.07 -0.06 -0.64
C GLY A 92 11.47 0.07 -2.04
N SER A 93 10.77 1.17 -2.36
CA SER A 93 10.23 1.45 -3.69
C SER A 93 11.05 2.51 -4.45
N PRO A 94 11.30 2.35 -5.76
CA PRO A 94 11.69 3.44 -6.64
C PRO A 94 10.50 4.26 -7.15
N ILE A 95 9.26 3.83 -6.87
CA ILE A 95 8.04 4.52 -7.27
C ILE A 95 7.82 5.69 -6.31
N SER A 96 7.97 6.90 -6.83
CA SER A 96 7.72 8.11 -6.05
C SER A 96 6.22 8.30 -5.82
N ASP A 97 5.81 8.38 -4.56
CA ASP A 97 4.48 8.83 -4.16
C ASP A 97 4.57 10.20 -3.45
N PRO A 98 3.95 11.26 -4.00
CA PRO A 98 3.98 12.61 -3.43
C PRO A 98 2.99 12.83 -2.27
N LEU A 99 2.13 11.85 -1.95
CA LEU A 99 1.23 11.90 -0.80
C LEU A 99 1.96 11.50 0.50
#